data_AF-B3SCD8-F1
#
_entry.id   AF-B3SCD8-F1
#
_cell.length_a   1.000
_cell.length_b   1.000
_cell.length_c   1.000
_cell.angle_alpha   90.00
_cell.angle_beta   90.00
_cell.angle_gamma   90.00
#
_symmetry.space_group_name_H-M   'P 1'
#
loop_
_entity.id
_entity.type
_entity.pdbx_description
1 polymer ?
#
loop_
_entity_poly.entity_id
_entity_poly.type
_entity_poly.pdbx_seq_one_letter_code
_entity_poly.pdbx_strand_id
1 'polypeptide(L)' 'DNYFTMLQQYAIPKIASLGLLDNCLFQQDGSPAHYSRSVIDFLYNIFKGRWMGKLNIAAITWPAC' A
#
# COMPACT_ATOMS: atom_id res chain seq x y z
N ASP A 1 -11.52 7.49 -3.82
CA ASP A 1 -12.46 6.72 -2.98
C ASP A 1 -12.46 5.23 -3.30
N ASN A 2 -12.74 4.79 -4.53
CA ASN A 2 -12.80 3.36 -4.88
C ASN A 2 -11.55 2.53 -4.49
N TYR A 3 -10.34 3.07 -4.69
CA TYR A 3 -9.10 2.36 -4.34
C TYR A 3 -8.94 2.19 -2.83
N PHE A 4 -9.18 3.25 -2.07
CA PHE A 4 -9.10 3.22 -0.61
C PHE A 4 -10.12 2.25 -0.01
N THR A 5 -11.37 2.29 -0.50
CA THR A 5 -12.42 1.34 -0.11
C THR A 5 -12.01 -0.10 -0.42
N MET A 6 -11.46 -0.36 -1.60
CA MET A 6 -10.95 -1.69 -1.97
C MET A 6 -9.82 -2.16 -1.03
N LEU A 7 -8.88 -1.29 -0.68
CA LEU A 7 -7.82 -1.61 0.28
C LEU A 7 -8.40 -2.01 1.63
N GLN A 8 -9.29 -1.19 2.19
CA GLN A 8 -9.86 -1.40 3.53
C GLN A 8 -10.78 -2.62 3.59
N GLN A 9 -11.63 -2.82 2.58
CA GLN A 9 -12.69 -3.82 2.64
C GLN A 9 -12.28 -5.17 2.04
N TYR A 10 -11.26 -5.20 1.19
CA TYR A 10 -10.90 -6.43 0.45
C TYR A 10 -9.42 -6.80 0.57
N ALA A 11 -8.50 -5.97 0.07
CA ALA A 11 -7.11 -6.37 -0.08
C ALA A 11 -6.42 -6.64 1.27
N ILE A 12 -6.50 -5.69 2.22
CA ILE A 12 -5.86 -5.83 3.52
C ILE A 12 -6.47 -6.97 4.35
N PRO A 13 -7.81 -7.10 4.48
CA PRO A 13 -8.41 -8.25 5.13
C PRO A 13 -7.99 -9.59 4.52
N LYS A 14 -7.86 -9.67 3.19
CA LYS A 14 -7.44 -10.91 2.53
C LYS A 14 -5.99 -11.25 2.85
N ILE A 15 -5.07 -10.28 2.78
CA ILE A 15 -3.65 -10.47 3.15
C ILE A 15 -3.54 -10.90 4.62
N ALA A 16 -4.32 -10.28 5.51
CA ALA A 16 -4.37 -10.64 6.93
C ALA A 16 -4.89 -12.07 7.15
N SER A 17 -5.94 -12.49 6.43
CA SER A 17 -6.48 -13.85 6.51
C SER A 17 -5.49 -14.94 6.07
N LEU A 18 -4.51 -14.56 5.25
CA LEU A 18 -3.42 -15.44 4.82
C LEU A 18 -2.23 -15.45 5.80
N GLY A 19 -2.29 -14.68 6.89
CA GLY A 19 -1.18 -14.53 7.84
C GLY A 19 0.03 -13.79 7.28
N LEU A 20 -0.14 -13.06 6.18
CA LEU A 20 0.97 -12.42 5.44
C LEU A 20 1.21 -10.97 5.83
N LEU A 21 0.30 -10.35 6.58
CA LEU A 21 0.31 -8.90 6.79
C LEU A 21 1.62 -8.39 7.42
N ASP A 22 2.24 -9.17 8.31
CA ASP A 22 3.49 -8.82 8.98
C ASP A 22 4.76 -9.28 8.23
N ASN A 23 4.61 -10.13 7.22
CA ASN A 23 5.73 -10.78 6.52
C ASN A 23 5.72 -10.58 4.99
N CYS A 24 5.05 -9.53 4.50
CA CYS A 24 5.05 -9.18 3.09
C CYS A 24 5.56 -7.77 2.83
N LEU A 25 6.03 -7.55 1.59
CA LEU A 25 6.19 -6.22 0.99
C LEU A 25 4.97 -5.96 0.13
N PHE A 26 4.28 -4.84 0.36
CA PHE A 26 3.17 -4.40 -0.47
C PHE A 26 3.69 -3.49 -1.56
N GLN A 27 3.46 -3.84 -2.83
CA GLN A 27 3.93 -3.07 -3.97
C GLN A 27 2.75 -2.63 -4.83
N GLN A 28 2.80 -1.39 -5.30
CA GLN A 28 1.82 -0.83 -6.24
C GLN A 28 2.50 0.07 -7.28
N ASP A 29 1.82 0.31 -8.40
CA ASP A 29 2.31 1.16 -9.49
C ASP A 29 2.13 2.67 -9.21
N GLY A 30 2.52 3.49 -10.18
CA GLY A 30 2.44 4.95 -10.15
C GLY A 30 1.07 5.57 -10.40
N SER A 31 -0.04 4.80 -10.43
CA SER A 31 -1.38 5.34 -10.74
C SER A 31 -1.81 6.45 -9.77
N PRO A 32 -2.36 7.58 -10.25
CA PRO A 32 -2.77 8.70 -9.40
C PRO A 32 -3.72 8.33 -8.24
N ALA A 33 -4.56 7.31 -8.44
CA ALA A 33 -5.52 6.84 -7.44
C ALA A 33 -4.85 6.30 -6.15
N HIS A 34 -3.58 5.91 -6.25
CA HIS A 34 -2.80 5.33 -5.15
C HIS A 34 -2.18 6.36 -4.20
N TYR A 35 -2.27 7.65 -4.53
CA TYR A 35 -1.53 8.72 -3.83
C TYR A 35 -2.44 9.77 -3.20
N SER A 36 -3.72 9.44 -2.96
CA SER A 36 -4.54 10.26 -2.08
C SER A 36 -3.98 10.19 -0.65
N ARG A 37 -4.16 11.27 0.13
CA ARG A 37 -3.62 11.35 1.49
C ARG A 37 -4.07 10.18 2.37
N SER A 38 -5.35 9.81 2.29
CA SER A 38 -5.92 8.70 3.04
C SER A 38 -5.29 7.35 2.69
N VAL A 39 -4.96 7.11 1.41
CA VAL A 39 -4.29 5.88 0.98
C VAL A 39 -2.85 5.85 1.51
N ILE A 40 -2.12 6.96 1.40
CA ILE A 40 -0.75 7.07 1.88
C ILE A 40 -0.69 6.79 3.39
N ASP A 41 -1.46 7.53 4.18
CA ASP A 41 -1.47 7.38 5.65
C ASP A 41 -1.87 5.96 6.07
N PHE A 42 -2.83 5.35 5.37
CA PHE A 42 -3.26 3.98 5.64
C PHE A 42 -2.18 2.94 5.33
N LEU A 43 -1.53 3.02 4.16
CA LEU A 43 -0.49 2.06 3.79
C LEU A 43 0.76 2.18 4.68
N TYR A 44 1.14 3.40 5.09
CA TYR A 44 2.22 3.60 6.08
C TYR A 44 1.90 2.92 7.42
N ASN A 45 0.67 3.08 7.91
CA ASN A 45 0.25 2.51 9.19
C ASN A 45 0.14 0.98 9.14
N ILE A 46 -0.38 0.42 8.04
CA ILE A 46 -0.58 -1.02 7.89
C ILE A 46 0.74 -1.76 7.65
N PHE A 47 1.56 -1.29 6.71
CA PHE A 47 2.77 -2.02 6.31
C PHE A 47 4.04 -1.59 7.05
N LYS A 48 4.02 -0.50 7.84
CA LYS A 48 5.11 -0.09 8.76
C LYS A 48 6.50 -0.14 8.10
N GLY A 49 6.66 0.57 6.99
CA GLY A 49 7.92 0.59 6.23
C GLY A 49 8.05 -0.48 5.14
N ARG A 50 7.10 -1.41 5.03
CA ARG A 50 7.08 -2.48 4.01
C ARG A 50 6.19 -2.16 2.81
N TRP A 51 5.96 -0.88 2.55
CA TRP A 51 5.21 -0.42 1.38
C TRP A 51 6.14 0.18 0.33
N MET A 52 6.10 -0.39 -0.87
CA MET A 52 6.85 -0.01 -2.05
C MET A 52 5.94 0.67 -3.08
N GLY A 53 6.35 1.82 -3.62
CA GLY A 53 5.55 2.58 -4.58
C GLY A 53 6.30 3.76 -5.18
N LYS A 54 5.58 4.79 -5.63
CA LYS A 54 6.17 5.97 -6.27
C LYS A 54 7.22 6.65 -5.40
N LEU A 55 8.30 7.05 -6.09
CA LEU A 55 9.40 7.83 -5.56
C LEU A 55 8.92 9.02 -4.73
N ASN A 56 9.58 9.24 -3.59
CA ASN A 56 9.33 10.32 -2.63
C ASN A 56 7.97 10.29 -1.92
N ILE A 57 7.20 9.20 -2.05
CA ILE A 57 5.91 9.05 -1.35
C ILE A 57 5.86 7.76 -0.54
N ALA A 58 6.24 6.63 -1.11
CA ALA A 58 6.22 5.35 -0.41
C ALA A 58 7.45 5.16 0.50
N ALA A 59 7.35 4.25 1.47
CA ALA A 59 8.45 3.93 2.37
C ALA A 59 9.66 3.34 1.63
N ILE A 60 9.39 2.54 0.60
CA ILE A 60 10.39 2.01 -0.31
C ILE A 60 10.07 2.54 -1.72
N THR A 61 11.08 3.10 -2.37
CA THR A 61 10.92 3.60 -3.74
C THR A 61 10.99 2.44 -4.73
N TRP A 62 10.01 2.34 -5.63
CA TRP A 62 10.12 1.48 -6.80
C TRP A 62 11.24 1.99 -7.71
N PRO A 63 12.17 1.14 -8.20
CA PRO A 63 13.25 1.60 -9.07
C PRO A 63 12.67 2.29 -10.31
N ALA A 64 13.15 3.51 -10.58
CA ALA A 64 12.90 4.15 -11.85
C ALA A 64 13.59 3.34 -12.94
N CYS A 65 12.88 3.11 -14.05
CA CYS A 65 13.50 2.63 -15.28
C CYS A 65 14.41 3.69 -15.90
#